data_AF-A0A3S7X6X1-F1
#
_entry.id   AF-A0A3S7X6X1-F1
#
_cell.length_a   1.000
_cell.length_b   1.000
_cell.length_c   1.000
_cell.angle_alpha   90.00
_cell.angle_beta   90.00
_cell.angle_gamma   90.00
#
_symmetry.space_group_name_H-M   'P 1'
#
loop_
_entity.id
_entity.type
_entity.pdbx_description
1 polymer ?
#
loop_
_entity_poly.entity_id
_entity_poly.type
_entity_poly.pdbx_seq_one_letter_code
_entity_poly.pdbx_strand_id
1 'polypeptide(L)'
;MNNVIENALRETPITLVVCGLMGMLGVMSSLEVIHPLYLLLSPSLVFKEHQYWRLVTNFLYFGPISAHCIMEIQWIYLVSSYLESQYYHRRPLDYIFLLLIIGCSLLGLRFSSIVNVPYLSYMLGTCLTYIMSRLFNDMEVAIFFVVPVPMRLLPFVLLIMNTMVSGMTNEVLGNVLGHILWYFLEVFPRITGQSPLRIQRVFERAFAAPVRQAT
;
A
#
# COMPACT_ATOMS: atom_id res chain seq x y z
N MET A 1 -16.86 6.74 -21.57
CA MET A 1 -15.89 7.14 -20.52
C MET A 1 -16.55 7.20 -19.15
N ASN A 2 -17.71 7.84 -18.99
CA ASN A 2 -18.44 7.93 -17.71
C ASN A 2 -18.71 6.56 -17.07
N ASN A 3 -19.21 5.58 -17.83
CA ASN A 3 -19.50 4.25 -17.28
C ASN A 3 -18.25 3.50 -16.80
N VAL A 4 -17.07 3.76 -17.39
CA VAL A 4 -15.81 3.11 -16.98
C VAL A 4 -15.33 3.70 -15.67
N ILE A 5 -15.36 5.03 -15.55
CA ILE A 5 -14.97 5.74 -14.32
C ILE A 5 -15.95 5.39 -13.19
N GLU A 6 -17.25 5.36 -13.48
CA GLU A 6 -18.28 4.98 -12.52
C GLU A 6 -18.12 3.54 -12.03
N ASN A 7 -17.84 2.60 -12.93
CA ASN A 7 -17.54 1.22 -12.56
C ASN A 7 -16.26 1.12 -11.72
N ALA A 8 -15.19 1.82 -12.11
CA ALA A 8 -13.94 1.81 -11.36
C ALA A 8 -14.10 2.40 -9.95
N LEU A 9 -14.83 3.53 -9.81
CA LEU A 9 -15.17 4.15 -8.53
C LEU A 9 -16.01 3.23 -7.65
N ARG A 10 -16.87 2.43 -8.25
CA ARG A 10 -17.71 1.49 -7.53
C ARG A 10 -16.94 0.26 -7.04
N GLU A 11 -15.95 -0.18 -7.82
CA GLU A 11 -15.19 -1.40 -7.52
C GLU A 11 -13.98 -1.14 -6.60
N THR A 12 -13.27 -0.02 -6.78
CA THR A 12 -12.01 0.28 -6.08
C THR A 12 -11.88 1.75 -5.64
N PRO A 13 -12.84 2.26 -4.84
CA PRO A 13 -12.87 3.67 -4.44
C PRO A 13 -11.62 4.11 -3.68
N ILE A 14 -11.06 3.27 -2.79
CA ILE A 14 -9.93 3.64 -1.94
C ILE A 14 -8.66 3.75 -2.78
N THR A 15 -8.41 2.75 -3.63
CA THR A 15 -7.26 2.73 -4.54
C THR A 15 -7.26 3.96 -5.44
N LEU A 16 -8.42 4.33 -6.02
CA LEU A 16 -8.52 5.50 -6.88
C LEU A 16 -8.21 6.81 -6.16
N VAL A 17 -8.71 6.97 -4.93
CA VAL A 17 -8.40 8.15 -4.11
C VAL A 17 -6.89 8.21 -3.81
N VAL A 18 -6.30 7.09 -3.38
CA VAL A 18 -4.87 7.01 -3.05
C VAL A 18 -4.00 7.31 -4.28
N CYS A 19 -4.25 6.65 -5.41
CA CYS A 19 -3.51 6.90 -6.66
C CYS A 19 -3.75 8.30 -7.22
N GLY A 20 -4.96 8.85 -7.08
CA GLY A 20 -5.27 10.22 -7.46
C GLY A 20 -4.48 11.25 -6.65
N LEU A 21 -4.35 11.03 -5.33
CA LEU A 21 -3.50 11.85 -4.46
C LEU A 21 -2.02 11.73 -4.83
N MET A 22 -1.54 10.51 -5.15
CA MET A 22 -0.17 10.30 -5.63
C MET A 22 0.13 11.09 -6.90
N GLY A 23 -0.76 11.00 -7.90
CA GLY A 23 -0.65 11.75 -9.14
C GLY A 23 -0.70 13.26 -8.94
N MET A 24 -1.60 13.74 -8.07
CA MET A 24 -1.72 15.15 -7.72
C MET A 24 -0.43 15.68 -7.08
N LEU A 25 0.16 14.97 -6.12
CA LEU A 25 1.43 15.36 -5.50
C LEU A 25 2.59 15.36 -6.51
N GLY A 26 2.63 14.37 -7.42
CA GLY A 26 3.60 14.33 -8.51
C GLY A 26 3.51 15.56 -9.42
N VAL A 27 2.29 15.95 -9.82
CA VAL A 27 2.05 17.14 -10.64
C VAL A 27 2.43 18.42 -9.89
N MET A 28 2.00 18.58 -8.64
CA MET A 28 2.34 19.75 -7.82
C MET A 28 3.85 19.92 -7.63
N SER A 29 4.58 18.82 -7.44
CA SER A 29 6.04 18.86 -7.36
C SER A 29 6.70 19.20 -8.70
N SER A 30 6.09 18.84 -9.82
CA SER A 30 6.64 19.12 -11.16
C SER A 30 6.43 20.57 -11.59
N LEU A 31 5.37 21.18 -11.10
CA LEU A 31 5.09 22.61 -11.26
C LEU A 31 5.83 23.47 -10.22
N GLU A 32 6.72 22.87 -9.43
CA GLU A 32 7.48 23.52 -8.34
C GLU A 32 6.60 24.22 -7.28
N VAL A 33 5.31 23.87 -7.22
CA VAL A 33 4.38 24.39 -6.20
C VAL A 33 4.76 23.85 -4.82
N ILE A 34 5.21 22.60 -4.76
CA ILE A 34 5.68 21.94 -3.54
C ILE A 34 7.09 21.42 -3.76
N HIS A 35 8.04 21.89 -2.94
CA HIS A 35 9.40 21.36 -2.97
C HIS A 35 9.45 19.96 -2.34
N PRO A 36 10.15 18.97 -2.94
CA PRO A 36 10.20 17.59 -2.43
C PRO A 36 10.65 17.46 -0.97
N LEU A 37 11.50 18.39 -0.50
CA LEU A 37 11.96 18.46 0.90
C LEU A 37 10.82 18.63 1.92
N TYR A 38 9.66 19.16 1.53
CA TYR A 38 8.49 19.24 2.42
C TYR A 38 7.79 17.90 2.65
N LEU A 39 8.03 16.93 1.78
CA LEU A 39 7.39 15.61 1.82
C LEU A 39 8.30 14.53 2.42
N LEU A 40 9.60 14.79 2.48
CA LEU A 40 10.62 13.87 3.01
C LEU A 40 10.33 13.50 4.47
N LEU A 41 10.44 12.21 4.80
CA LEU A 41 10.24 11.76 6.17
C LEU A 41 11.53 11.93 7.00
N SER A 42 11.52 12.97 7.83
CA SER A 42 12.58 13.24 8.81
C SER A 42 12.02 13.14 10.25
N PRO A 43 12.53 12.23 11.09
CA PRO A 43 12.03 12.08 12.46
C PRO A 43 12.17 13.35 13.30
N SER A 44 13.25 14.11 13.09
CA SER A 44 13.47 15.37 13.81
C SER A 44 12.40 16.41 13.48
N LEU A 45 12.05 16.57 12.20
CA LEU A 45 11.02 17.53 11.77
C LEU A 45 9.62 17.11 12.25
N VAL A 46 9.33 15.81 12.26
CA VAL A 46 8.03 15.30 12.72
C VAL A 46 7.82 15.56 14.21
N PHE A 47 8.80 15.20 15.05
CA PHE A 47 8.63 15.26 16.50
C PHE A 47 9.03 16.60 17.13
N LYS A 48 10.04 17.30 16.58
CA LYS A 48 10.50 18.59 17.14
C LYS A 48 9.76 19.79 16.56
N GLU A 49 9.36 19.73 15.29
CA GLU A 49 8.70 20.84 14.59
C GLU A 49 7.21 20.58 14.31
N HIS A 50 6.65 19.50 14.87
CA HIS A 50 5.22 19.16 14.77
C HIS A 50 4.69 19.02 13.32
N GLN A 51 5.56 18.63 12.38
CA GLN A 51 5.22 18.48 10.97
C GLN A 51 4.58 17.11 10.68
N TYR A 52 3.43 16.83 11.28
CA TYR A 52 2.80 15.50 11.29
C TYR A 52 2.31 15.02 9.91
N TRP A 53 2.02 15.93 8.97
CA TRP A 53 1.57 15.56 7.62
C TRP A 53 2.59 14.66 6.89
N ARG A 54 3.88 14.78 7.21
CA ARG A 54 4.97 13.95 6.65
C ARG A 54 4.77 12.46 6.91
N LEU A 55 4.07 12.09 7.98
CA LEU A 55 3.74 10.69 8.29
C LEU A 55 2.89 10.05 7.21
N VAL A 56 2.05 10.83 6.52
CA VAL A 56 1.16 10.34 5.46
C VAL A 56 1.71 10.67 4.08
N THR A 57 2.15 11.91 3.85
CA THR A 57 2.54 12.38 2.51
C THR A 57 3.76 11.65 1.95
N ASN A 58 4.65 11.12 2.80
CA ASN A 58 5.82 10.36 2.33
C ASN A 58 5.44 9.05 1.61
N PHE A 59 4.28 8.46 1.94
CA PHE A 59 3.79 7.25 1.29
C PHE A 59 3.15 7.53 -0.07
N LEU A 60 2.70 8.75 -0.28
CA LEU A 60 1.97 9.15 -1.49
C LEU A 60 2.91 9.76 -2.55
N TYR A 61 4.18 9.96 -2.25
CA TYR A 61 5.11 10.66 -3.12
C TYR A 61 6.14 9.71 -3.76
N PHE A 62 6.16 9.65 -5.10
CA PHE A 62 7.10 8.85 -5.89
C PHE A 62 8.11 9.70 -6.68
N GLY A 63 8.14 11.02 -6.44
CA GLY A 63 8.96 11.96 -7.20
C GLY A 63 8.13 12.87 -8.12
N PRO A 64 8.80 13.79 -8.84
CA PRO A 64 8.18 14.56 -9.91
C PRO A 64 7.62 13.66 -11.01
N ILE A 65 6.68 14.20 -11.78
CA ILE A 65 6.04 13.51 -12.90
C ILE A 65 7.13 13.11 -13.90
N SER A 66 7.26 11.80 -14.08
CA SER A 66 8.27 11.16 -14.90
C SER A 66 7.73 9.80 -15.31
N ALA A 67 8.31 9.20 -16.34
CA ALA A 67 7.93 7.84 -16.75
C ALA A 67 8.03 6.85 -15.58
N HIS A 68 9.07 6.97 -14.75
CA HIS A 68 9.23 6.19 -13.53
C HIS A 68 8.06 6.37 -12.56
N CYS A 69 7.72 7.63 -12.21
CA CYS A 69 6.60 7.93 -11.30
C CYS A 69 5.27 7.38 -11.82
N ILE A 70 4.99 7.51 -13.12
CA ILE A 70 3.77 6.97 -13.74
C ILE A 70 3.74 5.44 -13.65
N MET A 71 4.85 4.77 -13.96
CA MET A 71 4.94 3.31 -13.88
C MET A 71 4.72 2.80 -12.44
N GLU A 72 5.27 3.50 -11.44
CA GLU A 72 5.06 3.16 -10.02
C GLU A 72 3.60 3.35 -9.60
N ILE A 73 2.97 4.48 -9.95
CA ILE A 73 1.56 4.72 -9.65
C ILE A 73 0.68 3.68 -10.34
N GLN A 74 0.98 3.33 -11.59
CA GLN A 74 0.26 2.30 -12.33
C GLN A 74 0.42 0.92 -11.67
N TRP A 75 1.63 0.60 -11.20
CA TRP A 75 1.90 -0.65 -10.49
C TRP A 75 1.11 -0.74 -9.18
N ILE A 76 1.16 0.33 -8.37
CA ILE A 76 0.34 0.45 -7.16
C ILE A 76 -1.13 0.28 -7.51
N TYR A 77 -1.62 0.98 -8.53
CA TYR A 77 -3.01 0.87 -8.96
C TYR A 77 -3.38 -0.57 -9.30
N LEU A 78 -2.58 -1.29 -10.08
CA LEU A 78 -2.82 -2.70 -10.45
C LEU A 78 -2.91 -3.59 -9.20
N VAL A 79 -1.91 -3.51 -8.32
CA VAL A 79 -1.83 -4.37 -7.12
C VAL A 79 -2.95 -4.03 -6.14
N SER A 80 -3.13 -2.75 -5.86
CA SER A 80 -4.08 -2.20 -4.90
C SER A 80 -5.52 -2.44 -5.34
N SER A 81 -5.84 -2.19 -6.61
CA SER A 81 -7.18 -2.40 -7.15
C SER A 81 -7.58 -3.87 -7.13
N TYR A 82 -6.64 -4.78 -7.42
CA TYR A 82 -6.91 -6.21 -7.37
C TYR A 82 -7.13 -6.69 -5.92
N LEU A 83 -6.34 -6.20 -4.96
CA LEU A 83 -6.56 -6.47 -3.54
C LEU A 83 -7.92 -5.95 -3.06
N GLU A 84 -8.27 -4.71 -3.38
CA GLU A 84 -9.52 -4.07 -2.96
C GLU A 84 -10.75 -4.75 -3.59
N SER A 85 -10.73 -5.00 -4.90
CA SER A 85 -11.88 -5.55 -5.63
C SER A 85 -12.07 -7.05 -5.42
N GLN A 86 -10.99 -7.85 -5.40
CA GLN A 86 -11.08 -9.31 -5.38
C GLN A 86 -10.98 -9.88 -3.95
N TYR A 87 -9.97 -9.48 -3.19
CA TYR A 87 -9.75 -10.04 -1.85
C TYR A 87 -10.62 -9.32 -0.82
N TYR A 88 -10.58 -7.99 -0.77
CA TYR A 88 -11.33 -7.16 0.17
C TYR A 88 -12.71 -6.74 -0.37
N HIS A 89 -13.29 -7.53 -1.29
CA HIS A 89 -14.62 -7.25 -1.83
C HIS A 89 -15.63 -7.06 -0.70
N ARG A 90 -16.35 -5.92 -0.71
CA ARG A 90 -17.31 -5.50 0.33
C ARG A 90 -16.71 -5.38 1.75
N ARG A 91 -15.38 -5.33 1.86
CA ARG A 91 -14.66 -5.21 3.12
C ARG A 91 -13.69 -4.02 3.15
N PRO A 92 -14.16 -2.78 2.91
CA PRO A 92 -13.28 -1.62 2.77
C PRO A 92 -12.52 -1.28 4.05
N LEU A 93 -13.11 -1.54 5.23
CA LEU A 93 -12.46 -1.25 6.51
C LEU A 93 -11.25 -2.17 6.75
N ASP A 94 -11.36 -3.45 6.37
CA ASP A 94 -10.24 -4.39 6.47
C ASP A 94 -9.09 -3.97 5.54
N TYR A 95 -9.41 -3.43 4.35
CA TYR A 95 -8.41 -2.93 3.41
C TYR A 95 -7.69 -1.68 3.92
N ILE A 96 -8.43 -0.69 4.43
CA ILE A 96 -7.85 0.51 5.05
C ILE A 96 -6.98 0.11 6.26
N PHE A 97 -7.46 -0.84 7.06
CA PHE A 97 -6.70 -1.34 8.21
C PHE A 97 -5.40 -2.01 7.79
N LEU A 98 -5.40 -2.79 6.70
CA LEU A 98 -4.17 -3.34 6.13
C LEU A 98 -3.18 -2.23 5.75
N LEU A 99 -3.62 -1.21 5.01
CA LEU A 99 -2.78 -0.08 4.62
C LEU A 99 -2.21 0.66 5.84
N LEU A 100 -3.03 0.85 6.88
CA LEU A 100 -2.60 1.48 8.13
C LEU A 100 -1.55 0.65 8.85
N ILE A 101 -1.74 -0.66 8.98
CA ILE A 101 -0.77 -1.54 9.64
C ILE A 101 0.55 -1.59 8.86
N ILE A 102 0.51 -1.64 7.53
CA ILE A 102 1.73 -1.53 6.70
C ILE A 102 2.42 -0.19 6.97
N GLY A 103 1.67 0.92 6.89
CA GLY A 103 2.20 2.27 7.12
C GLY A 103 2.82 2.43 8.51
N CYS A 104 2.12 2.03 9.57
CA CYS A 104 2.63 2.08 10.94
C CYS A 104 3.89 1.23 11.13
N SER A 105 3.93 0.02 10.54
CA SER A 105 5.10 -0.86 10.62
C SER A 105 6.31 -0.24 9.92
N LEU A 106 6.11 0.31 8.72
CA LEU A 106 7.14 1.01 7.94
C LEU A 106 7.65 2.27 8.65
N LEU A 107 6.76 3.07 9.24
CA LEU A 107 7.14 4.21 10.08
C LEU A 107 7.97 3.76 11.30
N GLY A 108 7.59 2.65 11.93
CA GLY A 108 8.36 2.04 13.02
C GLY A 108 9.78 1.69 12.59
N LEU A 109 9.94 1.01 11.45
CA LEU A 109 11.25 0.67 10.87
C LEU A 109 12.10 1.92 10.53
N ARG A 110 11.45 3.00 10.09
CA ARG A 110 12.12 4.28 9.84
C ARG A 110 12.59 4.94 11.14
N PHE A 111 11.75 4.99 12.15
CA PHE A 111 12.07 5.64 13.43
C PHE A 111 13.08 4.85 14.26
N SER A 112 13.13 3.52 14.11
CA SER A 112 14.18 2.69 14.69
C SER A 112 15.51 2.75 13.94
N SER A 113 15.64 3.61 12.92
CA SER A 113 16.84 3.75 12.07
C SER A 113 17.25 2.48 11.32
N ILE A 114 16.36 1.49 11.19
CA ILE A 114 16.61 0.26 10.39
C ILE A 114 16.57 0.60 8.90
N VAL A 115 15.64 1.48 8.52
CA VAL A 115 15.43 1.93 7.15
C VAL A 115 15.85 3.39 7.02
N ASN A 116 16.71 3.70 6.05
CA ASN A 116 17.16 5.06 5.78
C ASN A 116 16.82 5.55 4.36
N VAL A 117 15.54 5.48 4.00
CA VAL A 117 15.01 6.05 2.76
C VAL A 117 14.26 7.37 3.03
N PRO A 118 14.28 8.32 2.09
CA PRO A 118 13.57 9.59 2.23
C PRO A 118 12.04 9.43 2.18
N TYR A 119 11.55 8.45 1.42
CA TYR A 119 10.12 8.18 1.20
C TYR A 119 9.87 6.67 1.34
N LEU A 120 8.77 6.28 2.01
CA LEU A 120 8.40 4.86 2.17
C LEU A 120 7.36 4.38 1.16
N SER A 121 6.99 5.24 0.20
CA SER A 121 6.10 4.92 -0.92
C SER A 121 6.50 3.65 -1.67
N TYR A 122 7.79 3.50 -1.97
CA TYR A 122 8.31 2.32 -2.65
C TYR A 122 8.14 1.04 -1.82
N MET A 123 8.53 1.09 -0.54
CA MET A 123 8.42 -0.05 0.38
C MET A 123 6.97 -0.48 0.61
N LEU A 124 6.03 0.47 0.65
CA LEU A 124 4.60 0.19 0.68
C LEU A 124 4.17 -0.62 -0.55
N GLY A 125 4.63 -0.23 -1.74
CA GLY A 125 4.40 -0.96 -2.98
C GLY A 125 4.95 -2.38 -2.95
N THR A 126 6.20 -2.55 -2.48
CA THR A 126 6.82 -3.87 -2.31
C THR A 126 6.03 -4.76 -1.33
N CYS A 127 5.56 -4.20 -0.21
CA CYS A 127 4.74 -4.94 0.77
C CYS A 127 3.41 -5.39 0.17
N LEU A 128 2.69 -4.49 -0.51
CA LEU A 128 1.41 -4.80 -1.15
C LEU A 128 1.58 -5.85 -2.25
N THR A 129 2.63 -5.70 -3.06
CA THR A 129 2.97 -6.65 -4.13
C THR A 129 3.26 -8.02 -3.55
N TYR A 130 4.00 -8.09 -2.45
CA TYR A 130 4.26 -9.35 -1.75
C TYR A 130 2.95 -10.00 -1.28
N ILE A 131 2.08 -9.24 -0.60
CA ILE A 131 0.81 -9.77 -0.10
C ILE A 131 -0.05 -10.30 -1.24
N MET A 132 -0.23 -9.51 -2.31
CA MET A 132 -0.95 -9.91 -3.51
C MET A 132 -0.36 -11.21 -4.09
N SER A 133 0.97 -11.30 -4.15
CA SER A 133 1.64 -12.45 -4.75
C SER A 133 1.35 -13.78 -4.05
N ARG A 134 1.15 -13.70 -2.73
CA ARG A 134 0.89 -14.86 -1.89
C ARG A 134 -0.59 -15.20 -1.81
N LEU A 135 -1.47 -14.21 -1.96
CA LEU A 135 -2.91 -14.41 -2.02
C LEU A 135 -3.35 -15.03 -3.35
N PHE A 136 -2.73 -14.63 -4.45
CA PHE A 136 -3.10 -15.03 -5.81
C PHE A 136 -1.95 -15.75 -6.51
N ASN A 137 -1.42 -16.78 -5.85
CA ASN A 137 -0.22 -17.52 -6.27
C ASN A 137 -0.39 -18.33 -7.56
N ASP A 138 -1.63 -18.60 -8.00
CA ASP A 138 -1.98 -19.38 -9.19
C ASP A 138 -2.18 -18.51 -10.45
N MET A 139 -2.11 -17.18 -10.29
CA MET A 139 -2.25 -16.23 -11.39
C MET A 139 -0.89 -15.89 -12.02
N GLU A 140 -0.92 -15.35 -13.23
CA GLU A 140 0.25 -14.76 -13.89
C GLU A 140 0.02 -13.26 -14.11
N VAL A 141 1.10 -12.48 -14.03
CA VAL A 141 1.07 -11.04 -14.34
C VAL A 141 2.15 -10.73 -15.38
N ALA A 142 1.79 -9.92 -16.37
CA ALA A 142 2.73 -9.48 -17.39
C ALA A 142 3.56 -8.30 -16.88
N ILE A 143 4.85 -8.53 -16.64
CA ILE A 143 5.81 -7.45 -16.33
C ILE A 143 6.09 -6.66 -17.62
N PHE A 144 6.04 -5.32 -17.52
CA PHE A 144 6.12 -4.38 -18.64
C PHE A 144 5.19 -4.71 -19.81
N PHE A 145 4.05 -5.36 -19.55
CA PHE A 145 3.10 -5.80 -20.58
C PHE A 145 3.65 -6.83 -21.58
N VAL A 146 4.86 -7.38 -21.37
CA VAL A 146 5.54 -8.25 -22.34
C VAL A 146 5.82 -9.64 -21.77
N VAL A 147 6.35 -9.71 -20.55
CA VAL A 147 6.83 -10.99 -20.00
C VAL A 147 5.84 -11.51 -18.96
N PRO A 148 5.08 -12.59 -19.24
CA PRO A 148 4.24 -13.22 -18.23
C PRO A 148 5.13 -13.84 -17.16
N VAL A 149 4.89 -13.47 -15.91
CA VAL A 149 5.59 -14.00 -14.75
C VAL A 149 4.55 -14.57 -13.79
N PRO A 150 4.74 -15.81 -13.30
CA PRO A 150 3.84 -16.36 -12.30
C PRO A 150 3.90 -15.49 -11.04
N MET A 151 2.74 -15.18 -10.49
CA MET A 151 2.61 -14.23 -9.41
C MET A 151 3.47 -14.63 -8.20
N ARG A 152 3.62 -15.93 -7.95
CA ARG A 152 4.52 -16.47 -6.90
C ARG A 152 5.97 -16.00 -7.01
N LEU A 153 6.50 -15.85 -8.21
CA LEU A 153 7.88 -15.43 -8.45
C LEU A 153 8.03 -13.91 -8.51
N LEU A 154 6.92 -13.17 -8.63
CA LEU A 154 6.91 -11.74 -8.83
C LEU A 154 7.74 -10.96 -7.80
N PRO A 155 7.64 -11.20 -6.46
CA PRO A 155 8.40 -10.41 -5.50
C PRO A 155 9.91 -10.66 -5.63
N PHE A 156 10.33 -11.86 -6.05
CA PHE A 156 11.74 -12.19 -6.27
C PHE A 156 12.27 -11.59 -7.56
N VAL A 157 11.47 -11.59 -8.63
CA VAL A 157 11.83 -10.94 -9.90
C VAL A 157 11.99 -9.44 -9.68
N LEU A 158 11.03 -8.79 -9.02
CA LEU A 158 11.09 -7.37 -8.70
C LEU A 158 12.25 -7.05 -7.75
N LEU A 159 12.51 -7.88 -6.74
CA LEU A 159 13.68 -7.74 -5.88
C LEU A 159 14.97 -7.68 -6.72
N ILE A 160 15.18 -8.62 -7.62
CA ILE A 160 16.37 -8.65 -8.49
C ILE A 160 16.44 -7.37 -9.34
N MET A 161 15.34 -6.98 -9.98
CA MET A 161 15.29 -5.76 -10.82
C MET A 161 15.61 -4.49 -10.03
N ASN A 162 15.05 -4.35 -8.83
CA ASN A 162 15.20 -3.16 -8.00
C ASN A 162 16.55 -3.07 -7.31
N THR A 163 17.14 -4.20 -6.93
CA THR A 163 18.47 -4.23 -6.32
C THR A 163 19.55 -3.62 -7.22
N MET A 164 19.36 -3.68 -8.54
CA MET A 164 20.26 -3.06 -9.51
C MET A 164 20.23 -1.52 -9.46
N VAL A 165 19.20 -0.93 -8.86
CA VAL A 165 18.94 0.53 -8.85
C VAL A 165 19.06 1.13 -7.46
N SER A 166 18.39 0.55 -6.45
CA SER A 166 18.17 1.18 -5.14
C SER A 166 18.80 0.42 -3.95
N GLY A 167 19.50 -0.69 -4.22
CA GLY A 167 20.13 -1.54 -3.23
C GLY A 167 19.18 -2.56 -2.58
N MET A 168 19.75 -3.67 -2.10
CA MET A 168 18.98 -4.86 -1.70
C MET A 168 18.20 -4.71 -0.39
N THR A 169 18.73 -3.93 0.56
CA THR A 169 18.25 -3.96 1.95
C THR A 169 16.78 -3.53 2.09
N ASN A 170 16.40 -2.41 1.46
CA ASN A 170 15.04 -1.87 1.60
C ASN A 170 14.01 -2.79 0.95
N GLU A 171 14.36 -3.37 -0.21
CA GLU A 171 13.51 -4.34 -0.90
C GLU A 171 13.27 -5.60 -0.07
N VAL A 172 14.35 -6.17 0.48
CA VAL A 172 14.25 -7.36 1.34
C VAL A 172 13.39 -7.05 2.56
N LEU A 173 13.58 -5.91 3.21
CA LEU A 173 12.78 -5.51 4.37
C LEU A 173 11.29 -5.35 4.03
N GLY A 174 10.96 -4.76 2.88
CA GLY A 174 9.58 -4.67 2.39
C GLY A 174 8.97 -6.06 2.15
N ASN A 175 9.71 -6.96 1.51
CA ASN A 175 9.28 -8.35 1.29
C ASN A 175 9.07 -9.12 2.61
N VAL A 176 9.99 -8.97 3.57
CA VAL A 176 9.88 -9.60 4.90
C VAL A 176 8.67 -9.07 5.66
N LEU A 177 8.45 -7.75 5.66
CA LEU A 177 7.26 -7.16 6.28
C LEU A 177 5.99 -7.68 5.61
N GLY A 178 5.95 -7.73 4.28
CA GLY A 178 4.85 -8.33 3.52
C GLY A 178 4.59 -9.79 3.92
N HIS A 179 5.65 -10.58 4.14
CA HIS A 179 5.52 -11.98 4.59
C HIS A 179 4.92 -12.10 5.97
N ILE A 180 5.38 -11.29 6.92
CA ILE A 180 4.85 -11.25 8.28
C ILE A 180 3.35 -10.90 8.25
N LEU A 181 2.97 -9.87 7.50
CA LEU A 181 1.58 -9.44 7.41
C LEU A 181 0.69 -10.48 6.70
N TRP A 182 1.18 -11.11 5.63
CA TRP A 182 0.48 -12.22 4.99
C TRP A 182 0.28 -13.40 5.95
N TYR A 183 1.29 -13.72 6.76
CA TYR A 183 1.17 -14.77 7.79
C TYR A 183 0.04 -14.44 8.77
N PHE A 184 -0.02 -13.22 9.29
CA PHE A 184 -1.10 -12.80 10.20
C PHE A 184 -2.47 -12.68 9.52
N LEU A 185 -2.50 -12.44 8.21
CA LEU A 185 -3.73 -12.31 7.43
C LEU A 185 -4.37 -13.65 7.09
N GLU A 186 -3.57 -14.64 6.69
CA GLU A 186 -4.06 -15.92 6.15
C GLU A 186 -3.65 -17.14 6.95
N VAL A 187 -2.41 -17.22 7.43
CA VAL A 187 -1.90 -18.43 8.08
C VAL A 187 -2.35 -18.49 9.54
N PHE A 188 -2.15 -17.40 10.28
CA PHE A 188 -2.49 -17.31 11.70
C PHE A 188 -3.98 -17.56 11.98
N PRO A 189 -4.94 -17.00 11.21
CA PRO A 189 -6.36 -17.25 11.46
C PRO A 189 -6.80 -18.67 11.12
N ARG A 190 -6.12 -19.36 10.20
CA ARG A 190 -6.40 -20.77 9.88
C ARG A 190 -5.99 -21.71 11.02
N ILE A 191 -4.92 -21.36 11.74
CA ILE A 191 -4.40 -22.17 12.86
C ILE A 191 -5.18 -21.88 14.15
N THR A 192 -5.39 -20.61 14.48
CA THR A 192 -5.92 -20.19 15.78
C THR A 192 -7.42 -19.88 15.77
N GLY A 193 -8.02 -19.72 14.59
CA GLY A 193 -9.39 -19.22 14.42
C GLY A 193 -9.55 -17.73 14.71
N GLN A 194 -8.51 -17.04 15.19
CA GLN A 194 -8.53 -15.61 15.49
C GLN A 194 -8.00 -14.81 14.30
N SER A 195 -8.75 -13.79 13.87
CA SER A 195 -8.40 -12.96 12.73
C SER A 195 -8.04 -11.53 13.16
N PRO A 196 -6.78 -11.26 13.56
CA PRO A 196 -6.38 -9.96 14.10
C PRO A 196 -6.51 -8.81 13.08
N LEU A 197 -6.41 -9.12 11.79
CA LEU A 197 -6.48 -8.13 10.71
C LEU A 197 -7.89 -7.98 10.09
N ARG A 198 -8.92 -8.61 10.67
CA ARG A 198 -10.33 -8.50 10.21
C ARG A 198 -11.14 -7.67 11.20
N ILE A 199 -11.03 -6.35 11.11
CA ILE A 199 -11.67 -5.40 12.02
C ILE A 199 -13.14 -5.13 11.65
N GLN A 200 -13.51 -5.31 10.39
CA GLN A 200 -14.85 -4.99 9.92
C GLN A 200 -15.95 -5.76 10.66
N ARG A 201 -15.72 -7.03 11.01
CA ARG A 201 -16.68 -7.81 11.79
C ARG A 201 -16.86 -7.27 13.20
N VAL A 202 -15.81 -6.71 13.81
CA VAL A 202 -15.89 -6.09 15.14
C VAL A 202 -16.67 -4.79 15.05
N PHE A 203 -16.40 -3.99 14.02
CA PHE A 203 -17.14 -2.76 13.74
C PHE A 203 -18.62 -3.03 13.49
N GLU A 204 -18.95 -3.96 12.59
CA GLU A 204 -20.34 -4.37 12.31
C GLU A 204 -21.05 -4.84 13.59
N ARG A 205 -20.40 -5.64 14.45
CA ARG A 205 -20.99 -6.07 15.73
C ARG A 205 -21.21 -4.91 16.71
N ALA A 206 -20.29 -3.95 16.77
CA ALA A 206 -20.38 -2.80 17.66
C ALA A 206 -21.50 -1.84 17.23
N PHE A 207 -21.66 -1.60 15.92
CA PHE A 207 -22.65 -0.68 15.36
C PHE A 207 -24.00 -1.34 15.02
N ALA A 208 -24.08 -2.67 14.98
CA ALA A 208 -25.34 -3.42 14.86
C ALA A 208 -26.02 -3.70 16.21
N ALA A 209 -25.46 -3.23 17.34
CA ALA A 209 -26.14 -3.31 18.64
C ALA A 209 -27.44 -2.47 18.59
N PRO A 210 -28.55 -2.99 19.14
CA PRO A 210 -29.87 -2.74 18.58
C PRO A 210 -30.38 -1.33 18.89
N VAL A 211 -30.94 -0.69 17.86
CA VAL A 211 -32.06 0.24 18.02
C VAL A 211 -33.15 -0.57 18.74
N ARG A 212 -33.18 -0.49 20.08
CA ARG A 212 -34.26 -1.02 20.89
C ARG A 212 -35.54 -0.41 20.33
N GLN A 213 -36.44 -1.27 19.88
CA GLN A 213 -37.82 -0.93 19.60
C GLN A 213 -38.38 -0.22 20.84
N ALA A 214 -38.47 1.11 20.77
CA ALA A 214 -39.26 1.88 21.70
C ALA A 214 -40.71 1.72 21.25
N THR A 215 -41.37 0.71 21.82
CA THR A 215 -42.83 0.60 21.91
C THR A 215 -43.39 1.73 22.74
#